data_AF-A0A961PVG0-F1
#
_entry.id   AF-A0A961PVG0-F1
#
_cell.length_a   1.000
_cell.length_b   1.000
_cell.length_c   1.000
_cell.angle_alpha   90.00
_cell.angle_beta   90.00
_cell.angle_gamma   90.00
#
_symmetry.space_group_name_H-M   'P 1'
#
loop_
_entity.id
_entity.type
_entity.pdbx_description
1 polymer ?
#
loop_
_entity_poly.entity_id
_entity_poly.type
_entity_poly.pdbx_seq_one_letter_code
_entity_poly.pdbx_strand_id
1 'polypeptide(L)' 'MSGKVISLKAARKARTRAAKSAQATENAAKFGRTKAEKRADADVTERLKQHLDNHQRDRDDQ' A
#
# COMPACT_ATOMS: atom_id res chain seq x y z
N MET A 1 -39.36 -24.36 -14.15
CA MET A 1 -38.59 -23.73 -13.06
C MET A 1 -37.10 -23.98 -13.29
N SER A 2 -36.43 -23.14 -14.08
CA SER A 2 -34.99 -23.31 -14.33
C SER A 2 -34.20 -22.69 -13.18
N GLY A 3 -33.78 -23.52 -12.23
CA GLY A 3 -32.85 -23.11 -11.18
C GLY A 3 -31.51 -22.77 -11.82
N LYS A 4 -31.13 -21.49 -11.81
CA LYS A 4 -29.87 -21.03 -12.38
C LYS A 4 -28.71 -21.74 -11.66
N VAL A 5 -28.06 -22.69 -12.34
CA VAL A 5 -26.92 -23.44 -11.78
C VAL A 5 -25.76 -22.46 -11.63
N ILE A 6 -25.47 -22.08 -10.39
CA ILE A 6 -24.39 -21.14 -10.07
C ILE A 6 -23.12 -21.92 -9.73
N SER A 7 -21.99 -21.56 -10.33
CA SER A 7 -20.70 -22.13 -9.95
C SER A 7 -20.32 -21.72 -8.53
N LEU A 8 -20.29 -22.68 -7.61
CA LEU A 8 -19.85 -22.46 -6.23
C LEU A 8 -18.41 -21.91 -6.15
N LYS A 9 -17.55 -22.27 -7.10
CA LYS A 9 -16.18 -21.73 -7.21
C LYS A 9 -16.19 -20.22 -7.48
N ALA A 10 -17.06 -19.78 -8.39
CA ALA A 10 -17.21 -18.35 -8.70
C ALA A 10 -17.76 -17.58 -7.49
N ALA A 11 -18.77 -18.13 -6.80
CA ALA A 11 -19.32 -17.53 -5.59
C ALA A 11 -18.27 -17.40 -4.47
N ARG A 12 -17.47 -18.45 -4.24
CA ARG A 12 -16.35 -18.40 -3.28
C ARG A 12 -15.32 -17.33 -3.67
N LYS A 13 -14.95 -17.24 -4.95
CA LYS A 13 -14.00 -16.23 -5.44
C LYS A 13 -14.55 -14.80 -5.31
N ALA A 14 -15.85 -14.61 -5.52
CA ALA A 14 -16.48 -13.32 -5.29
C ALA A 14 -16.42 -12.93 -3.81
N ARG A 15 -16.76 -13.87 -2.91
CA ARG A 15 -16.67 -13.64 -1.44
C ARG A 15 -15.25 -13.29 -0.99
N THR A 16 -14.23 -13.99 -1.48
CA THR A 16 -12.83 -13.68 -1.11
C THR A 16 -12.37 -12.32 -1.64
N ARG A 17 -12.79 -11.93 -2.85
CA ARG A 17 -12.51 -10.58 -3.38
C ARG A 17 -13.20 -9.49 -2.55
N ALA A 18 -14.47 -9.69 -2.20
CA ALA A 18 -15.22 -8.75 -1.37
C ALA A 18 -14.58 -8.56 0.01
N ALA A 19 -14.17 -9.66 0.67
CA ALA A 19 -13.47 -9.60 1.96
C ALA A 19 -12.15 -8.82 1.88
N LYS A 20 -11.35 -9.04 0.82
CA LYS A 20 -10.11 -8.28 0.60
C LYS A 20 -10.38 -6.79 0.38
N SER A 21 -11.45 -6.44 -0.35
CA SER A 21 -11.83 -5.04 -0.56
C SER A 21 -12.22 -4.36 0.75
N ALA A 22 -13.04 -5.03 1.58
CA ALA A 22 -13.46 -4.50 2.88
C ALA A 22 -12.28 -4.27 3.84
N GLN A 23 -11.33 -5.21 3.87
CA GLN A 23 -10.09 -5.06 4.64
C GLN A 23 -9.25 -3.89 4.13
N ALA A 24 -9.17 -3.70 2.80
CA ALA A 24 -8.44 -2.59 2.22
C ALA A 24 -9.07 -1.24 2.60
N THR A 25 -10.40 -1.12 2.57
CA THR A 25 -11.11 0.10 3.01
C THR A 25 -10.95 0.36 4.50
N GLU A 26 -11.00 -0.69 5.32
CA GLU A 26 -10.79 -0.57 6.77
C GLU A 26 -9.35 -0.14 7.09
N ASN A 27 -8.36 -0.70 6.38
CA ASN A 27 -6.97 -0.29 6.53
C ASN A 27 -6.73 1.15 6.03
N ALA A 28 -7.40 1.57 4.95
CA ALA A 28 -7.34 2.95 4.47
C ALA A 28 -7.91 3.93 5.52
N ALA A 29 -9.06 3.60 6.12
CA ALA A 29 -9.67 4.40 7.18
C ALA A 29 -8.82 4.43 8.47
N LYS A 30 -8.26 3.29 8.88
CA LYS A 30 -7.47 3.17 10.13
C LYS A 30 -6.07 3.76 10.02
N PHE A 31 -5.40 3.55 8.89
CA PHE A 31 -3.98 3.88 8.75
C PHE A 31 -3.72 5.09 7.86
N GLY A 32 -4.76 5.66 7.23
CA GLY A 32 -4.75 6.95 6.53
C GLY A 32 -3.83 7.05 5.31
N ARG A 33 -2.90 6.11 5.14
CA ARG A 33 -1.94 6.06 4.04
C ARG A 33 -1.91 4.69 3.41
N THR A 34 -2.04 4.65 2.09
CA THR A 34 -1.93 3.42 1.31
C THR A 34 -0.48 2.94 1.23
N LYS A 35 -0.26 1.67 0.85
CA LYS A 35 1.10 1.13 0.66
C LYS A 35 1.87 1.89 -0.44
N ALA A 36 1.16 2.40 -1.45
CA ALA A 36 1.75 3.19 -2.52
C ALA A 36 2.24 4.55 -2.00
N GLU A 37 1.42 5.25 -1.23
CA GLU A 37 1.80 6.53 -0.59
C GLU A 37 2.98 6.35 0.37
N LYS A 38 2.98 5.30 1.20
CA LYS A 38 4.12 5.02 2.09
C LYS A 38 5.43 4.79 1.33
N ARG A 39 5.37 4.20 0.13
CA ARG A 39 6.55 4.01 -0.73
C ARG A 39 7.00 5.33 -1.35
N ALA A 40 6.06 6.12 -1.88
CA ALA A 40 6.37 7.43 -2.42
C ALA A 40 7.00 8.34 -1.36
N ASP A 41 6.47 8.35 -0.13
CA ASP A 41 7.05 9.07 1.01
C ASP A 41 8.47 8.58 1.31
N ALA A 42 8.68 7.25 1.37
CA ALA A 42 9.99 6.67 1.62
C ALA A 42 11.02 7.09 0.56
N ASP A 43 10.66 6.99 -0.73
CA ASP A 43 11.52 7.38 -1.85
C ASP A 43 11.87 8.88 -1.78
N VAL A 44 10.91 9.74 -1.43
CA VAL A 44 11.14 11.18 -1.24
C VAL A 44 12.09 11.41 -0.06
N THR A 45 11.88 10.75 1.07
CA THR A 45 12.77 10.90 2.23
C THR A 45 14.18 10.43 1.94
N GLU A 46 14.34 9.36 1.16
CA GLU A 46 15.65 8.85 0.76
C GLU A 46 16.39 9.84 -0.15
N ARG A 47 15.70 10.40 -1.15
CA ARG A 47 16.26 11.45 -2.01
C ARG A 47 16.67 12.68 -1.22
N LEU A 48 15.84 13.10 -0.26
CA LEU A 48 16.17 14.24 0.61
C LEU A 48 17.38 13.95 1.49
N LYS A 49 17.49 12.74 2.05
CA LYS A 49 18.68 12.32 2.80
C LYS A 49 19.94 12.35 1.93
N GLN A 50 19.90 11.73 0.75
CA GLN A 50 21.02 11.73 -0.19
C GLN A 50 21.40 13.15 -0.62
N HIS A 51 20.41 14.02 -0.83
CA HIS A 51 20.66 15.42 -1.15
C HIS A 51 21.38 16.12 0.01
N LEU A 52 20.93 15.94 1.26
CA LEU A 52 21.59 16.52 2.43
C LEU A 52 22.99 15.96 2.66
N ASP A 53 23.18 14.65 2.44
CA ASP A 53 24.45 13.94 2.54
C ASP A 53 25.47 14.49 1.52
N ASN A 54 25.06 14.67 0.26
CA ASN A 54 25.91 15.27 -0.77
C ASN A 54 26.31 16.73 -0.47
N HIS A 55 25.51 17.45 0.33
CA HIS A 55 25.80 18.82 0.77
C HIS A 55 26.46 18.88 2.15
N GLN A 56 26.63 17.74 2.83
CA GLN A 56 27.48 17.70 4.01
C GLN A 56 28.91 17.97 3.56
N ARG A 57 29.42 19.12 4.00
CA ARG A 57 30.85 19.37 3.97
C ARG A 57 31.41 18.63 5.17
N ASP A 58 32.38 17.76 4.96
CA ASP A 58 33.16 17.10 6.01
C ASP A 58 33.66 18.17 6.98
N ARG A 59 32.90 18.39 8.06
CA ARG A 59 33.31 19.21 9.20
C ARG A 59 33.55 18.28 10.37
N ASP A 60 34.35 17.25 10.12
CA ASP A 60 34.98 16.40 11.13
C ASP A 60 36.48 16.19 10.82
N ASP A 61 37.10 17.12 10.09
CA ASP A 61 38.56 17.26 9.99
C ASP A 61 39.01 18.56 10.68
N GLN A 62 38.77 18.68 12.00
CA GLN A 62 39.60 19.42 12.97
C GLN A 62 39.50 18.79 14.36
#